data_AF-A0A924VSR1-F1
#
_entry.id   AF-A0A924VSR1-F1
#
_cell.length_a   1.000
_cell.length_b   1.000
_cell.length_c   1.000
_cell.angle_alpha   90.00
_cell.angle_beta   90.00
_cell.angle_gamma   90.00
#
_symmetry.space_group_name_H-M   'P 1'
#
loop_
_entity.id
_entity.type
_entity.pdbx_description
1 polymer ?
#
loop_
_entity_poly.entity_id
_entity_poly.type
_entity_poly.pdbx_seq_one_letter_code
_entity_poly.pdbx_strand_id
1 'polypeptide(L)'
;MTLANTSDHIIKVAPAFHPYFSHKGSVAIDGAKQANLDDYKEAIFVTGSKHIIRTESRLITLQSENLPLWAQWTDQLAPYICIEPTHSGFSFSEDVSRADQLKPGAEHAYAFVVAWSPSTLEN
;
A
#
# COMPACT_ATOMS: atom_id res chain seq x y z
N MET A 1 -6.96 2.40 11.55
CA MET A 1 -5.93 2.91 12.47
C MET A 1 -6.25 4.34 12.81
N THR A 2 -6.17 4.73 14.06
CA THR A 2 -6.33 6.13 14.49
C THR A 2 -5.03 6.60 15.12
N LEU A 3 -4.55 7.77 14.71
CA LEU A 3 -3.41 8.44 15.32
C LEU A 3 -3.93 9.67 16.07
N ALA A 4 -3.52 9.80 17.34
CA ALA A 4 -3.87 10.92 18.19
C ALA A 4 -2.59 11.66 18.60
N ASN A 5 -2.57 12.98 18.46
CA ASN A 5 -1.48 13.80 18.99
C ASN A 5 -1.83 14.31 20.39
N THR A 6 -1.23 13.69 21.39
CA THR A 6 -1.40 14.04 22.81
C THR A 6 -0.37 15.07 23.32
N SER A 7 0.49 15.58 22.43
CA SER A 7 1.47 16.63 22.75
C SER A 7 0.91 18.04 22.55
N ASP A 8 1.73 19.04 22.87
CA ASP A 8 1.45 20.47 22.73
C ASP A 8 2.00 21.10 21.43
N HIS A 9 2.63 20.31 20.55
CA HIS A 9 3.19 20.77 19.28
C HIS A 9 2.71 19.92 18.10
N ILE A 10 2.91 20.42 16.88
CA ILE A 10 2.57 19.68 15.66
C ILE A 10 3.51 18.49 15.50
N ILE A 11 2.96 17.30 15.27
CA ILE A 11 3.72 16.09 14.93
C ILE A 11 3.52 15.79 13.45
N LYS A 12 4.63 15.51 12.76
CA LYS A 12 4.60 15.01 11.38
C LYS A 12 4.58 13.50 11.38
N VAL A 13 3.71 12.89 10.56
CA VAL A 13 3.58 11.43 10.46
C VAL A 13 3.39 11.00 9.00
N ALA A 14 3.78 9.77 8.69
CA ALA A 14 3.56 9.14 7.39
C ALA A 14 3.00 7.73 7.61
N PRO A 15 1.71 7.61 7.99
CA PRO A 15 1.11 6.30 8.25
C PRO A 15 1.02 5.47 6.98
N ALA A 16 1.18 4.16 7.13
CA ALA A 16 1.04 3.19 6.07
C ALA A 16 0.61 1.83 6.63
N PHE A 17 0.09 0.96 5.77
CA PHE A 17 -0.06 -0.47 6.03
C PHE A 17 0.84 -1.25 5.09
N HIS A 18 1.51 -2.29 5.59
CA HIS A 18 2.52 -3.03 4.84
C HIS A 18 2.12 -4.51 4.64
N PRO A 19 1.03 -4.82 3.91
CA PRO A 19 0.62 -6.20 3.67
C PRO A 19 1.55 -6.90 2.68
N TYR A 20 1.71 -8.21 2.86
CA TYR A 20 2.45 -9.09 1.97
C TYR A 20 1.45 -10.04 1.30
N PHE A 21 1.44 -10.07 -0.03
CA PHE A 21 0.58 -10.95 -0.81
C PHE A 21 1.42 -12.03 -1.48
N SER A 22 1.32 -13.25 -0.96
CA SER A 22 1.98 -14.41 -1.56
C SER A 22 1.41 -14.71 -2.94
N HIS A 23 2.25 -15.10 -3.89
CA HIS A 23 1.81 -15.64 -5.16
C HIS A 23 2.55 -16.93 -5.50
N LYS A 24 1.99 -17.68 -6.43
CA LYS A 24 2.70 -18.72 -7.19
C LYS A 24 2.57 -18.32 -8.65
N GLY A 25 3.66 -18.42 -9.40
CA GLY A 25 3.69 -18.00 -10.80
C GLY A 25 3.30 -16.54 -11.01
N SER A 26 2.41 -16.32 -11.99
CA SER A 26 2.08 -14.98 -12.49
C SER A 26 1.23 -14.16 -11.51
N VAL A 27 1.54 -12.87 -11.43
CA VAL A 27 0.71 -11.87 -10.74
C VAL A 27 0.26 -10.82 -11.74
N ALA A 28 -0.95 -10.30 -11.57
CA ALA A 28 -1.43 -9.13 -12.29
C ALA A 28 -1.89 -8.06 -11.31
N ILE A 29 -1.50 -6.82 -11.56
CA ILE A 29 -1.84 -5.64 -10.76
C ILE A 29 -2.65 -4.72 -11.66
N ASP A 30 -3.87 -4.39 -11.24
CA ASP A 30 -4.82 -3.54 -11.99
C ASP A 30 -5.03 -3.98 -13.45
N GLY A 31 -5.00 -5.30 -13.68
CA GLY A 31 -5.19 -5.90 -15.00
C GLY A 31 -3.91 -6.06 -15.83
N ALA A 32 -2.81 -5.41 -15.45
CA ALA A 32 -1.51 -5.60 -16.10
C ALA A 32 -0.82 -6.85 -15.54
N LYS A 33 -0.55 -7.83 -16.41
CA LYS A 33 0.26 -9.01 -16.05
C LYS A 33 1.71 -8.58 -15.83
N GLN A 34 2.27 -8.95 -14.69
CA GLN A 34 3.66 -8.71 -14.36
C GLN A 34 4.48 -9.92 -14.77
N ALA A 35 5.14 -9.83 -15.92
CA ALA A 35 5.96 -10.91 -16.47
C ALA A 35 7.29 -11.08 -15.70
N ASN A 36 7.77 -10.00 -15.10
CA ASN A 36 8.96 -9.94 -14.25
C ASN A 36 8.70 -8.95 -13.11
N LEU A 37 9.19 -9.27 -11.91
CA LEU A 37 9.09 -8.39 -10.73
C LEU A 37 10.34 -7.52 -10.51
N ASP A 38 11.31 -7.55 -11.43
CA ASP A 38 12.51 -6.71 -11.37
C ASP A 38 12.20 -5.22 -11.28
N ASP A 39 11.12 -4.76 -11.90
CA ASP A 39 10.67 -3.36 -11.83
C ASP A 39 10.23 -2.97 -10.40
N TYR A 40 9.91 -3.94 -9.55
CA TYR A 40 9.42 -3.77 -8.19
C TYR A 40 10.51 -3.96 -7.12
N LYS A 41 11.79 -4.03 -7.49
CA LYS A 41 12.92 -4.11 -6.53
C LYS A 41 13.05 -2.85 -5.67
N GLU A 42 12.64 -1.73 -6.24
CA GLU A 42 12.52 -0.46 -5.54
C GLU A 42 11.05 -0.10 -5.42
N ALA A 43 10.68 0.66 -4.39
CA ALA A 43 9.30 1.05 -4.20
C ALA A 43 8.81 2.01 -5.29
N ILE A 44 7.81 1.57 -6.03
CA ILE A 44 7.07 2.42 -6.97
C ILE A 44 5.85 2.99 -6.26
N PHE A 45 5.69 4.31 -6.30
CA PHE A 45 4.51 4.97 -5.75
C PHE A 45 3.49 5.29 -6.85
N VAL A 46 2.27 4.82 -6.68
CA VAL A 46 1.13 5.14 -7.56
C VAL A 46 0.00 5.77 -6.75
N THR A 47 -0.84 6.58 -7.42
CA THR A 47 -2.06 7.13 -6.81
C THR A 47 -3.26 6.26 -7.15
N GLY A 48 -4.23 6.20 -6.23
CA GLY A 48 -5.47 5.46 -6.45
C GLY A 48 -6.26 5.24 -5.17
N SER A 49 -7.57 5.08 -5.28
CA SER A 49 -8.44 4.69 -4.15
C SER A 49 -8.68 3.19 -4.05
N LYS A 50 -8.29 2.44 -5.09
CA LYS A 50 -8.51 1.01 -5.21
C LYS A 50 -7.44 0.36 -6.07
N HIS A 51 -6.94 -0.79 -5.62
CA HIS A 51 -6.08 -1.66 -6.41
C HIS A 51 -6.62 -3.09 -6.44
N ILE A 52 -6.34 -3.82 -7.52
CA ILE A 52 -6.72 -5.21 -7.68
C ILE A 52 -5.47 -6.03 -7.95
N ILE A 53 -5.19 -7.01 -7.08
CA ILE A 53 -4.16 -8.01 -7.30
C ILE A 53 -4.85 -9.30 -7.73
N ARG A 54 -4.42 -9.88 -8.85
CA ARG A 54 -4.80 -11.22 -9.27
C ARG A 54 -3.59 -12.12 -9.22
N THR A 55 -3.71 -13.20 -8.47
CA THR A 55 -2.76 -14.32 -8.46
C THR A 55 -3.44 -15.54 -9.09
N GLU A 56 -2.70 -16.64 -9.22
CA GLU A 56 -3.27 -17.93 -9.65
C GLU A 56 -4.46 -18.38 -8.78
N SER A 57 -4.45 -18.10 -7.47
CA SER A 57 -5.44 -18.66 -6.54
C SER A 57 -6.41 -17.64 -5.95
N ARG A 58 -6.11 -16.34 -6.04
CA ARG A 58 -6.89 -15.27 -5.43
C ARG A 58 -7.07 -14.07 -6.35
N LEU A 59 -8.27 -13.51 -6.31
CA LEU A 59 -8.54 -12.11 -6.68
C LEU A 59 -8.61 -11.31 -5.37
N ILE A 60 -7.78 -10.29 -5.24
CA ILE A 60 -7.64 -9.47 -4.04
C ILE A 60 -7.98 -8.03 -4.43
N THR A 61 -8.92 -7.43 -3.71
CA THR A 61 -9.31 -6.03 -3.86
C THR A 61 -8.84 -5.26 -2.64
N LEU A 62 -8.14 -4.17 -2.90
CA LEU A 62 -7.54 -3.28 -1.92
C LEU A 62 -8.22 -1.91 -2.02
N GLN A 63 -8.59 -1.33 -0.89
CA GLN A 63 -9.11 0.05 -0.82
C GLN A 63 -8.55 0.73 0.42
N SER A 64 -8.31 2.03 0.33
CA SER A 64 -7.81 2.82 1.45
C SER A 64 -8.62 4.11 1.64
N GLU A 65 -8.62 4.61 2.87
CA GLU A 65 -9.12 5.94 3.21
C GLU A 65 -8.02 6.74 3.89
N ASN A 66 -7.85 8.00 3.47
CA ASN A 66 -6.81 8.92 3.93
C ASN A 66 -5.35 8.43 3.68
N LEU A 67 -5.17 7.48 2.76
CA LEU A 67 -3.87 6.97 2.31
C LEU A 67 -3.85 6.98 0.77
N PRO A 68 -3.59 8.14 0.13
CA PRO A 68 -3.81 8.36 -1.30
C PRO A 68 -2.72 7.76 -2.20
N LEU A 69 -1.59 7.34 -1.63
CA LEU A 69 -0.47 6.75 -2.34
C LEU A 69 -0.35 5.27 -2.02
N TRP A 70 0.17 4.50 -2.98
CA TRP A 70 0.41 3.08 -2.83
C TRP A 70 1.83 2.74 -3.21
N ALA A 71 2.59 2.19 -2.27
CA ALA A 71 3.90 1.62 -2.57
C ALA A 71 3.70 0.21 -3.15
N GLN A 72 4.33 -0.08 -4.28
CA GLN A 72 4.36 -1.40 -4.89
C GLN A 72 5.80 -1.87 -4.93
N TRP A 73 6.13 -2.97 -4.24
CA TRP A 73 7.51 -3.48 -4.21
C TRP A 73 7.62 -4.93 -3.71
N THR A 74 8.78 -5.54 -3.95
CA THR A 74 9.19 -6.84 -3.40
C THR A 74 10.72 -6.93 -3.36
N ASP A 75 11.27 -7.55 -2.30
CA ASP A 75 12.71 -7.86 -2.23
C ASP A 75 13.10 -9.10 -3.05
N GLN A 76 12.10 -9.85 -3.54
CA GLN A 76 12.23 -11.11 -4.26
C GLN A 76 12.96 -12.24 -3.51
N LEU A 77 13.12 -12.14 -2.18
CA LEU A 77 13.65 -13.23 -1.34
C LEU A 77 12.65 -14.38 -1.18
N ALA A 78 11.37 -14.12 -1.44
CA ALA A 78 10.27 -15.08 -1.47
C ALA A 78 9.21 -14.64 -2.50
N PRO A 79 8.30 -15.54 -2.94
CA PRO A 79 7.29 -15.21 -3.95
C PRO A 79 6.13 -14.42 -3.33
N TYR A 80 6.34 -13.12 -3.16
CA TYR A 80 5.34 -12.17 -2.68
C TYR A 80 5.48 -10.81 -3.38
N ILE A 81 4.40 -10.03 -3.30
CA ILE A 81 4.40 -8.60 -3.64
C ILE A 81 3.74 -7.82 -2.50
N CYS A 82 4.27 -6.65 -2.19
CA CYS A 82 3.65 -5.68 -1.29
C CYS A 82 2.93 -4.62 -2.11
N ILE A 83 1.68 -4.33 -1.73
CA ILE A 83 0.87 -3.23 -2.28
C ILE A 83 0.31 -2.47 -1.07
N GLU A 84 0.93 -1.34 -0.78
CA GLU A 84 0.89 -0.70 0.53
C GLU A 84 0.24 0.67 0.47
N PRO A 85 -0.96 0.85 1.05
CA PRO A 85 -1.49 2.19 1.16
C PRO A 85 -0.65 2.99 2.16
N THR A 86 -0.19 4.15 1.74
CA THR A 86 0.61 5.09 2.52
C THR A 86 0.08 6.51 2.35
N HIS A 87 0.21 7.32 3.39
CA HIS A 87 -0.15 8.72 3.30
C HIS A 87 0.79 9.49 2.36
N SER A 88 2.11 9.26 2.50
CA SER A 88 3.12 10.14 1.88
C SER A 88 4.43 9.45 1.46
N GLY A 89 4.46 8.11 1.41
CA GLY A 89 5.63 7.35 0.98
C GLY A 89 6.91 7.71 1.75
N PHE A 90 8.02 7.89 1.04
CA PHE A 90 9.33 8.26 1.61
C PHE A 90 9.46 9.74 2.00
N SER A 91 8.40 10.37 2.48
CA SER A 91 8.40 11.80 2.83
C SER A 91 9.51 12.19 3.81
N PHE A 92 9.85 11.35 4.79
CA PHE A 92 10.89 11.69 5.77
C PHE A 92 12.32 11.72 5.19
N SER A 93 12.61 10.96 4.14
CA SER A 93 13.92 10.94 3.48
C SER A 93 14.00 11.83 2.24
N GLU A 94 12.87 12.10 1.58
CA GLU A 94 12.82 12.90 0.35
C GLU A 94 12.37 14.34 0.59
N ASP A 95 11.18 14.53 1.18
CA ASP A 95 10.59 15.84 1.46
C ASP A 95 9.54 15.74 2.57
N VAL A 96 9.95 16.17 3.77
CA VAL A 96 9.17 16.10 5.00
C VAL A 96 7.98 17.08 5.02
N SER A 97 7.86 17.96 4.03
CA SER A 97 6.67 18.81 3.88
C SER A 97 5.45 18.02 3.39
N ARG A 98 5.65 16.84 2.76
CA ARG A 98 4.58 15.94 2.30
C ARG A 98 3.97 15.08 3.41
N ALA A 99 4.61 15.00 4.57
CA ALA A 99 4.10 14.23 5.71
C ALA A 99 2.80 14.86 6.24
N ASP A 100 1.90 14.02 6.76
CA ASP A 100 0.69 14.50 7.43
C ASP A 100 1.06 15.27 8.71
N GLN A 101 0.26 16.26 9.06
CA GLN A 101 0.48 17.13 10.21
C GLN A 101 -0.64 16.96 11.22
N LEU A 102 -0.36 16.27 12.33
CA LEU A 102 -1.29 16.19 13.45
C LEU A 102 -1.05 17.38 14.38
N LYS A 103 -2.03 18.28 14.45
CA LYS A 103 -2.04 19.39 15.40
C LYS A 103 -2.25 18.88 16.84
N PRO A 104 -1.89 19.66 17.88
CA PRO A 104 -2.18 19.31 19.27
C PRO A 104 -3.65 18.95 19.48
N GLY A 105 -3.92 17.80 20.09
CA GLY A 105 -5.27 17.30 20.34
C GLY A 105 -6.02 16.77 19.12
N ALA A 106 -5.41 16.76 17.92
CA ALA A 106 -6.04 16.22 16.72
C ALA A 106 -5.99 14.68 16.70
N GLU A 107 -7.02 14.10 16.10
CA GLU A 107 -7.09 12.67 15.77
C GLU A 107 -7.35 12.51 14.28
N HIS A 108 -6.49 11.74 13.60
CA HIS A 108 -6.68 11.37 12.19
C HIS A 108 -6.92 9.86 12.10
N ALA A 109 -7.93 9.46 11.33
CA ALA A 109 -8.25 8.06 11.07
C ALA A 109 -7.84 7.66 9.64
N TYR A 110 -7.24 6.48 9.52
CA TYR A 110 -6.82 5.87 8.25
C TYR A 110 -7.37 4.46 8.17
N ALA A 111 -7.92 4.09 7.02
CA ALA A 111 -8.50 2.78 6.81
C ALA A 111 -7.82 2.05 5.65
N PHE A 112 -7.76 0.73 5.76
CA PHE A 112 -7.32 -0.17 4.71
C PHE A 112 -8.24 -1.38 4.73
N VAL A 113 -8.87 -1.67 3.60
CA VAL A 113 -9.77 -2.81 3.40
C VAL A 113 -9.12 -3.76 2.41
N VAL A 114 -9.04 -5.02 2.83
CA VAL A 114 -8.60 -6.13 1.99
C VAL A 114 -9.76 -7.11 1.86
N ALA A 115 -10.24 -7.28 0.64
CA ALA A 115 -11.21 -8.31 0.31
C ALA A 115 -10.57 -9.32 -0.65
N TRP A 116 -10.85 -10.61 -0.47
CA TRP A 116 -10.36 -11.64 -1.38
C TRP A 116 -11.45 -12.65 -1.73
N SER A 117 -11.33 -13.20 -2.93
CA SER A 117 -12.12 -14.33 -3.40
C SER A 117 -11.21 -15.32 -4.15
N PRO A 118 -11.64 -16.56 -4.40
CA PRO A 118 -10.96 -17.45 -5.32
C PRO A 118 -10.75 -16.77 -6.67
N SER A 119 -9.58 -16.94 -7.27
CA SER A 119 -9.35 -16.51 -8.65
C SER A 119 -10.14 -17.44 -9.57
N THR A 120 -11.13 -16.91 -10.27
CA THR A 120 -11.82 -17.62 -11.35
C THR A 120 -11.04 -17.38 -12.64
N LEU A 121 -9.84 -17.94 -12.74
CA LEU A 121 -9.20 -18.13 -14.03
C LEU A 121 -9.74 -19.47 -14.56
N GLU A 122 -10.68 -19.40 -15.51
CA GLU A 122 -10.83 -20.52 -16.45
C GLU A 122 -9.49 -20.64 -17.20
N ASN A 123 -8.94 -21.86 -17.23
CA ASN A 123 -7.79 -22.22 -18.05
C ASN A 123 -8.11 -22.04 -19.53
#